data_AF-A0A2J8VE67-F1
#
_entry.id   AF-A0A2J8VE67-F1
#
_cell.length_a   1.000
_cell.length_b   1.000
_cell.length_c   1.000
_cell.angle_alpha   90.00
_cell.angle_beta   90.00
_cell.angle_gamma   90.00
#
_symmetry.space_group_name_H-M   'P 1'
#
loop_
_entity.id
_entity.type
_entity.pdbx_description
1 polymer ?
#
loop_
_entity_poly.entity_id
_entity_poly.type
_entity_poly.pdbx_seq_one_letter_code
_entity_poly.pdbx_strand_id
1 'polypeptide(L)'
;MNSVSTSAFGPVAFSLGLLLVLPAALPAPVPPGEDSKDVAAPHRQPLTSSERIDKQIRYILDGISALRKETCNKSNMCESSKEALAENNLNLPKMAEKDGCFQSGFNEETCLVKIITGLLEFEVYLEYLQNRFESSEEQARAVQMSTKVLIQ
;
A
#
# COMPACT_ATOMS: atom_id res chain seq x y z
N MET A 1 -56.02 -26.15 31.18
CA MET A 1 -55.87 -27.59 31.52
C MET A 1 -55.13 -28.27 30.38
N ASN A 2 -53.92 -28.77 30.70
CA ASN A 2 -53.24 -29.95 30.11
C ASN A 2 -52.73 -29.80 28.65
N SER A 3 -51.56 -30.28 28.22
CA SER A 3 -50.52 -31.10 28.85
C SER A 3 -49.21 -30.92 28.07
N VAL A 4 -48.08 -30.99 28.78
CA VAL A 4 -46.73 -31.20 28.26
C VAL A 4 -46.60 -32.64 27.75
N SER A 5 -45.76 -32.90 26.74
CA SER A 5 -45.02 -34.16 26.66
C SER A 5 -43.75 -34.05 25.80
N THR A 6 -42.67 -34.59 26.37
CA THR A 6 -41.26 -34.57 25.96
C THR A 6 -40.83 -35.91 25.36
N SER A 7 -39.91 -35.91 24.38
CA SER A 7 -38.79 -36.86 24.23
C SER A 7 -37.78 -36.24 23.23
N ALA A 8 -36.49 -36.01 23.47
CA ALA A 8 -35.37 -36.72 24.12
C ALA A 8 -34.86 -37.92 23.32
N PHE A 9 -33.82 -37.74 22.48
CA PHE A 9 -32.76 -38.74 22.20
C PHE A 9 -31.45 -38.08 21.67
N GLY A 10 -30.46 -37.97 22.57
CA GLY A 10 -29.02 -38.31 22.45
C GLY A 10 -28.10 -37.82 21.30
N PRO A 11 -26.85 -37.40 21.61
CA PRO A 11 -25.80 -37.15 20.61
C PRO A 11 -25.09 -38.45 20.22
N VAL A 12 -24.87 -38.69 18.93
CA VAL A 12 -24.07 -39.82 18.43
C VAL A 12 -22.63 -39.35 18.25
N ALA A 13 -21.76 -39.75 19.19
CA ALA A 13 -20.31 -39.68 19.05
C ALA A 13 -19.84 -40.85 18.16
N PHE A 14 -19.07 -40.55 17.12
CA PHE A 14 -18.30 -41.55 16.37
C PHE A 14 -16.85 -41.08 16.24
N SER A 15 -16.04 -41.49 17.20
CA SER A 15 -14.58 -41.39 17.16
C SER A 15 -14.02 -42.54 16.31
N LEU A 16 -13.52 -42.26 15.10
CA LEU A 16 -12.64 -43.18 14.38
C LEU A 16 -11.18 -42.81 14.66
N GLY A 17 -10.54 -43.58 15.53
CA GLY A 17 -9.09 -43.60 15.65
C GLY A 17 -8.47 -44.35 14.48
N LEU A 18 -7.58 -43.68 13.74
CA LEU A 18 -6.71 -44.30 12.75
C LEU A 18 -5.33 -44.52 13.38
N LEU A 19 -5.06 -45.76 13.78
CA LEU A 19 -3.72 -46.25 14.10
C LEU A 19 -2.96 -46.49 12.79
N LEU A 20 -2.00 -45.64 12.46
CA LEU A 20 -1.05 -45.89 11.38
C LEU A 20 0.27 -46.37 11.98
N VAL A 21 0.58 -47.65 11.72
CA VAL A 21 1.84 -48.31 12.03
C VAL A 21 2.91 -47.81 11.06
N LEU A 22 4.01 -47.27 11.57
CA LEU A 22 5.21 -46.94 10.79
C LEU A 22 6.11 -48.18 10.68
N PRO A 23 6.47 -48.67 9.48
CA PRO A 23 7.56 -49.61 9.33
C PRO A 23 8.90 -48.86 9.42
N ALA A 24 9.77 -49.31 10.34
CA ALA A 24 11.15 -48.85 10.42
C ALA A 24 11.95 -49.42 9.22
N ALA A 25 12.40 -48.53 8.32
CA ALA A 25 13.39 -48.86 7.30
C ALA A 25 14.72 -48.18 7.64
N LEU A 26 15.79 -48.98 7.62
CA LEU A 26 17.17 -48.66 8.00
C LEU A 26 17.77 -47.49 7.18
N PRO A 27 18.70 -46.71 7.76
CA PRO A 27 19.32 -45.56 7.08
C PRO A 27 20.26 -46.00 5.96
N ALA A 28 20.06 -45.44 4.75
CA ALA A 28 20.99 -45.56 3.64
C ALA A 28 22.14 -44.52 3.76
N PRO A 29 23.34 -44.79 3.21
CA PRO A 29 24.51 -43.94 3.40
C PRO A 29 24.41 -42.63 2.60
N VAL A 30 24.80 -41.52 3.23
CA VAL A 30 24.93 -40.19 2.61
C VAL A 30 26.22 -40.13 1.77
N PRO A 31 26.18 -39.76 0.48
CA PRO A 31 27.38 -39.36 -0.26
C PRO A 31 27.74 -37.89 0.05
N PRO A 32 29.04 -37.55 0.08
CA PRO A 32 29.49 -36.22 0.48
C PRO A 32 29.48 -35.23 -0.69
N GLY A 33 29.01 -34.01 -0.40
CA GLY A 33 29.53 -32.77 -0.98
C GLY A 33 28.95 -32.31 -2.31
N GLU A 34 27.89 -31.51 -2.24
CA GLU A 34 27.75 -30.32 -3.10
C GLU A 34 27.42 -29.14 -2.19
N ASP A 35 28.37 -28.20 -2.07
CA ASP A 35 28.17 -26.89 -1.45
C ASP A 35 27.10 -26.14 -2.24
N SER A 36 25.84 -26.34 -1.89
CA SER A 36 24.77 -25.44 -2.29
C SER A 36 25.00 -24.13 -1.53
N LYS A 37 25.68 -23.18 -2.17
CA LYS A 37 25.59 -21.77 -1.82
C LYS A 37 24.17 -21.31 -2.13
N ASP A 38 23.25 -21.68 -1.26
CA ASP A 38 21.96 -21.06 -1.17
C ASP A 38 22.25 -19.63 -0.71
N VAL A 39 22.27 -18.69 -1.67
CA VAL A 39 22.35 -17.26 -1.37
C VAL A 39 21.01 -16.94 -0.72
N ALA A 40 20.98 -17.10 0.61
CA ALA A 40 19.84 -16.79 1.44
C ALA A 40 19.35 -15.39 1.02
N ALA A 41 18.16 -15.33 0.43
CA ALA A 41 17.50 -14.08 0.14
C ALA A 41 17.53 -13.26 1.45
N PRO A 42 17.98 -11.99 1.41
CA PRO A 42 18.16 -11.23 2.63
C PRO A 42 16.84 -11.21 3.40
N HIS A 43 16.82 -11.84 4.58
CA HIS A 43 15.67 -11.86 5.46
C HIS A 43 15.41 -10.42 5.91
N ARG A 44 14.56 -9.72 5.17
CA ARG A 44 14.17 -8.35 5.51
C ARG A 44 13.18 -8.44 6.66
N GLN A 45 13.53 -7.81 7.78
CA GLN A 45 12.61 -7.68 8.90
C GLN A 45 11.32 -6.98 8.43
N PRO A 46 10.15 -7.33 9.02
CA PRO A 46 8.91 -6.64 8.73
C PRO A 46 9.07 -5.12 8.95
N LEU A 47 8.59 -4.32 7.99
CA LEU A 47 8.63 -2.86 8.08
C LEU A 47 7.72 -2.37 9.21
N THR A 48 8.19 -1.38 9.97
CA THR A 48 7.33 -0.59 10.86
C THR A 48 6.31 0.22 10.06
N SER A 49 5.27 0.71 10.74
CA SER A 49 4.24 1.56 10.10
C SER A 49 4.85 2.82 9.46
N SER A 50 5.75 3.50 10.18
CA SER A 50 6.43 4.69 9.65
C SER A 50 7.28 4.39 8.43
N GLU A 51 8.05 3.30 8.44
CA GLU A 51 8.86 2.90 7.27
C GLU A 51 7.98 2.51 6.06
N ARG A 52 6.81 1.92 6.32
CA ARG A 52 5.84 1.61 5.26
C ARG A 52 5.25 2.88 4.64
N ILE A 53 4.88 3.86 5.47
CA ILE A 53 4.38 5.16 5.03
C ILE A 53 5.45 5.89 4.21
N ASP A 54 6.67 5.97 4.73
CA ASP A 54 7.78 6.61 4.04
C ASP A 54 8.09 5.95 2.69
N LYS A 55 8.12 4.61 2.64
CA LYS A 55 8.26 3.86 1.39
C LYS A 55 7.13 4.16 0.40
N GLN A 56 5.89 4.27 0.89
CA GLN A 56 4.72 4.58 0.07
C GLN A 56 4.80 5.99 -0.51
N ILE A 57 5.20 6.99 0.29
CA ILE A 57 5.42 8.36 -0.15
C ILE A 57 6.48 8.40 -1.26
N ARG A 58 7.61 7.70 -1.05
CA ARG A 58 8.69 7.63 -2.05
C ARG A 58 8.20 7.01 -3.37
N TYR A 59 7.44 5.93 -3.31
CA TYR A 59 6.87 5.29 -4.50
C TYR A 59 5.95 6.24 -5.29
N ILE A 60 5.10 7.01 -4.59
CA ILE A 60 4.23 8.01 -5.22
C ILE A 60 5.06 9.11 -5.89
N LEU A 61 6.08 9.64 -5.20
CA LEU A 61 6.95 10.69 -5.72
C LEU A 61 7.74 10.26 -6.97
N ASP A 62 8.24 9.02 -6.98
CA ASP A 62 8.92 8.45 -8.15
C ASP A 62 7.96 8.38 -9.35
N GLY A 63 6.73 7.95 -9.12
CA GLY A 63 5.69 7.91 -10.16
C GLY A 63 5.32 9.31 -10.69
N ILE A 64 5.15 10.30 -9.80
CA ILE A 64 4.90 11.69 -10.20
C ILE A 64 6.08 12.23 -11.04
N SER A 65 7.31 11.93 -10.65
CA SER A 65 8.51 12.33 -11.39
C SER A 65 8.53 11.76 -12.81
N ALA A 66 8.15 10.49 -12.97
CA ALA A 66 8.02 9.86 -14.28
C ALA A 66 6.95 10.52 -15.16
N LEU A 67 5.75 10.76 -14.62
CA LEU A 67 4.65 11.44 -15.32
C LEU A 67 5.03 12.88 -15.71
N ARG A 68 5.71 13.60 -14.81
CA ARG A 68 6.23 14.94 -15.09
C ARG A 68 7.20 14.90 -16.26
N LYS A 69 8.17 13.98 -16.24
CA LYS A 69 9.17 13.84 -17.29
C LYS A 69 8.52 13.60 -18.66
N GLU A 70 7.52 12.73 -18.74
CA GLU A 70 6.79 12.51 -19.98
C GLU A 70 6.09 13.77 -20.47
N THR A 71 5.35 14.44 -19.60
CA THR A 71 4.58 15.66 -19.94
C THR A 71 5.50 16.75 -20.47
N CYS A 72 6.62 16.99 -19.77
CA CYS A 72 7.57 18.04 -20.12
C CYS A 72 8.42 17.71 -21.36
N ASN A 73 8.64 16.43 -21.67
CA ASN A 73 9.42 16.06 -22.85
C ASN A 73 8.57 16.07 -24.13
N LYS A 74 7.28 15.80 -24.02
CA LYS A 74 6.35 15.76 -25.17
C LYS A 74 5.76 17.12 -25.52
N SER A 75 5.84 18.10 -24.62
CA SER A 75 5.18 19.39 -24.80
C SER A 75 5.92 20.52 -24.08
N ASN A 76 5.71 21.76 -24.51
CA ASN A 76 6.20 22.96 -23.82
C ASN A 76 5.38 23.31 -22.57
N MET A 77 4.42 22.46 -22.16
CA MET A 77 3.49 22.71 -21.04
C MET A 77 4.19 22.91 -19.69
N CYS A 78 5.44 22.48 -19.56
CA CYS A 78 6.21 22.66 -18.34
C CYS A 78 6.98 23.99 -18.27
N GLU A 79 7.21 24.69 -19.40
CA GLU A 79 7.93 25.97 -19.39
C GLU A 79 7.13 27.09 -18.72
N SER A 80 5.80 27.11 -18.93
CA SER A 80 4.87 28.10 -18.37
C SER A 80 3.96 27.52 -17.28
N SER A 81 4.46 26.52 -16.55
CA SER A 81 3.62 25.75 -15.60
C SER A 81 3.07 26.61 -14.46
N LYS A 82 3.78 27.64 -14.01
CA LYS A 82 3.31 28.53 -12.93
C LYS A 82 2.22 29.48 -13.41
N GLU A 83 2.38 30.01 -14.61
CA GLU A 83 1.43 30.88 -15.29
C GLU A 83 0.14 30.10 -15.58
N ALA A 84 0.26 28.89 -16.12
CA ALA A 84 -0.88 28.01 -16.38
C ALA A 84 -1.67 27.67 -15.10
N LEU A 85 -0.99 27.40 -13.97
CA LEU A 85 -1.66 27.16 -12.69
C LEU A 85 -2.41 28.39 -12.19
N ALA A 86 -1.83 29.59 -12.37
CA ALA A 86 -2.44 30.85 -11.96
C ALA A 86 -3.66 31.23 -12.83
N GLU A 87 -3.57 31.00 -14.15
CA GLU A 87 -4.65 31.28 -15.11
C GLU A 87 -5.86 30.35 -14.96
N ASN A 88 -5.67 29.14 -14.45
CA ASN A 88 -6.74 28.13 -14.31
C ASN A 88 -7.44 28.15 -12.93
N ASN A 89 -7.09 29.09 -12.05
CA ASN A 89 -7.71 29.25 -10.73
C ASN A 89 -7.78 27.95 -9.91
N LEU A 90 -6.79 27.07 -10.05
CA LEU A 90 -6.77 25.79 -9.34
C LEU A 90 -6.44 26.00 -7.85
N ASN A 91 -7.30 25.47 -6.98
CA ASN A 91 -7.09 25.49 -5.55
C ASN A 91 -6.32 24.23 -5.13
N LEU A 92 -5.01 24.23 -5.38
CA LEU A 92 -4.14 23.12 -5.01
C LEU A 92 -3.78 23.18 -3.51
N PRO A 93 -3.88 22.05 -2.78
CA PRO A 93 -3.48 21.97 -1.39
C PRO A 93 -2.01 22.35 -1.23
N LYS A 94 -1.74 23.25 -0.28
CA LYS A 94 -0.39 23.69 0.08
C LYS A 94 -0.24 23.77 1.60
N MET A 95 0.99 23.52 2.06
CA MET A 95 1.38 23.68 3.46
C MET A 95 1.64 25.15 3.78
N ALA A 96 1.28 25.56 4.99
CA ALA A 96 1.56 26.86 5.58
C ALA A 96 2.00 26.70 7.05
N GLU A 97 2.60 27.74 7.64
CA GLU A 97 3.15 27.66 9.00
C GLU A 97 2.10 27.25 10.04
N LYS A 98 0.87 27.72 9.89
CA LYS A 98 -0.27 27.39 10.76
C LYS A 98 -0.63 25.90 10.79
N ASP A 99 -0.16 25.12 9.82
CA ASP A 99 -0.48 23.71 9.72
C ASP A 99 0.42 22.85 10.62
N GLY A 100 1.52 23.41 11.15
CA GLY A 100 2.39 22.72 12.10
C GLY A 100 3.25 21.61 11.51
N CYS A 101 3.45 21.58 10.18
CA CYS A 101 4.29 20.58 9.51
C CYS A 101 5.77 20.97 9.36
N PHE A 102 6.13 22.22 9.65
CA PHE A 102 7.52 22.67 9.60
C PHE A 102 8.23 22.43 10.93
N GLN A 103 9.57 22.35 10.90
CA GLN A 103 10.38 22.12 12.09
C GLN A 103 10.09 23.14 13.20
N SER A 104 9.98 24.42 12.82
CA SER A 104 9.52 25.47 13.73
C SER A 104 8.00 25.41 13.87
N GLY A 105 7.50 25.34 15.09
CA GLY A 105 6.07 25.25 15.34
C GLY A 105 5.47 23.89 15.00
N PHE A 106 6.27 22.82 14.99
CA PHE A 106 5.78 21.47 14.70
C PHE A 106 4.67 21.06 15.65
N ASN A 107 3.57 20.56 15.08
CA ASN A 107 2.46 19.97 15.81
C ASN A 107 1.96 18.76 15.00
N GLU A 108 2.16 17.57 15.57
CA GLU A 108 1.87 16.30 14.91
C GLU A 108 0.40 16.18 14.51
N GLU A 109 -0.52 16.54 15.41
CA GLU A 109 -1.97 16.40 15.19
C GLU A 109 -2.44 17.32 14.07
N THR A 110 -2.11 18.61 14.13
CA THR A 110 -2.53 19.56 13.09
C THR A 110 -1.86 19.24 11.76
N CYS A 111 -0.60 18.79 11.78
CA CYS A 111 0.11 18.43 10.58
C CYS A 111 -0.49 17.19 9.92
N LEU A 112 -0.78 16.15 10.70
CA LEU A 112 -1.35 14.92 10.17
C LEU A 112 -2.75 15.17 9.58
N VAL A 113 -3.59 15.95 10.27
CA VAL A 113 -4.88 16.40 9.74
C VAL A 113 -4.68 17.14 8.41
N LYS A 114 -3.74 18.09 8.35
CA LYS A 114 -3.45 18.83 7.12
C LYS A 114 -2.99 17.92 5.98
N ILE A 115 -2.12 16.94 6.25
CA ILE A 115 -1.63 15.98 5.25
C ILE A 115 -2.80 15.17 4.69
N ILE A 116 -3.63 14.57 5.56
CA ILE A 116 -4.76 13.74 5.13
C ILE A 116 -5.77 14.57 4.34
N THR A 117 -6.16 15.74 4.84
CA THR A 117 -7.10 16.63 4.12
C THR A 117 -6.54 17.06 2.77
N GLY A 118 -5.25 17.43 2.70
CA GLY A 118 -4.62 17.80 1.44
C GLY A 118 -4.57 16.64 0.43
N LEU A 119 -4.29 15.41 0.88
CA LEU A 119 -4.30 14.24 -0.01
C LEU A 119 -5.70 13.91 -0.52
N LEU A 120 -6.73 14.02 0.33
CA LEU A 120 -8.13 13.87 -0.08
C LEU A 120 -8.55 14.93 -1.12
N GLU A 121 -8.18 16.19 -0.90
CA GLU A 121 -8.39 17.27 -1.87
C GLU A 121 -7.64 17.00 -3.19
N PHE A 122 -6.51 16.30 -3.14
CA PHE A 122 -5.74 15.94 -4.34
C PHE A 122 -6.41 14.84 -5.20
N GLU A 123 -7.26 13.99 -4.64
CA GLU A 123 -7.81 12.81 -5.35
C GLU A 123 -8.55 13.19 -6.64
N VAL A 124 -9.33 14.27 -6.63
CA VAL A 124 -10.08 14.73 -7.82
C VAL A 124 -9.14 15.15 -8.96
N TYR A 125 -7.99 15.73 -8.64
CA TYR A 125 -6.99 16.11 -9.64
C TYR A 125 -6.26 14.87 -10.18
N LEU A 126 -5.97 13.88 -9.32
CA LEU A 126 -5.34 12.63 -9.74
C LEU A 126 -6.27 11.80 -10.65
N GLU A 127 -7.57 11.79 -10.38
CA GLU A 127 -8.58 11.17 -11.24
C GLU A 127 -8.67 11.86 -12.61
N TYR A 128 -8.62 13.20 -12.64
CA TYR A 128 -8.51 13.93 -13.90
C TYR A 128 -7.25 13.57 -14.70
N LEU A 129 -6.09 13.49 -14.02
CA LEU A 129 -4.82 13.17 -14.67
C LEU A 129 -4.77 11.75 -15.23
N GLN A 130 -5.38 10.78 -14.57
CA GLN A 130 -5.41 9.39 -15.03
C GLN A 130 -5.91 9.26 -16.49
N ASN A 131 -6.91 10.06 -16.87
CA ASN A 131 -7.48 10.03 -18.21
C ASN A 131 -6.67 10.81 -19.26
N ARG A 132 -5.55 11.46 -18.86
CA ARG A 132 -4.71 12.30 -19.73
C ARG A 132 -3.42 11.61 -20.17
N PHE A 133 -3.00 10.54 -19.49
CA PHE A 133 -1.78 9.81 -19.81
C PHE A 133 -2.10 8.51 -20.54
N GLU A 134 -2.20 8.55 -21.87
CA GLU A 134 -2.43 7.32 -22.66
C GLU A 134 -1.23 6.36 -22.62
N SER A 135 -0.02 6.87 -22.86
CA SER A 135 1.20 6.03 -22.86
C SER A 135 1.79 5.75 -21.47
N SER A 136 1.26 6.39 -20.42
CA SER A 136 1.64 6.14 -19.02
C SER A 136 0.42 5.94 -18.14
N GLU A 137 -0.63 5.34 -18.69
CA GLU A 137 -1.89 5.09 -17.99
C GLU A 137 -1.66 4.26 -16.72
N GLU A 138 -0.83 3.20 -16.82
CA GLU A 138 -0.47 2.35 -15.70
C GLU A 138 0.21 3.15 -14.58
N GLN A 139 1.15 4.02 -14.94
CA GLN A 139 1.87 4.85 -13.97
C GLN A 139 0.93 5.86 -13.29
N ALA A 140 0.02 6.47 -14.04
CA ALA A 140 -0.98 7.39 -13.50
C ALA A 140 -1.97 6.68 -12.56
N ARG A 141 -2.45 5.50 -12.95
CA ARG A 141 -3.26 4.62 -12.08
C ARG A 141 -2.50 4.22 -10.82
N ALA A 142 -1.22 3.87 -10.94
CA ALA A 142 -0.39 3.48 -9.81
C ALA A 142 -0.22 4.62 -8.80
N VAL A 143 0.00 5.86 -9.26
CA VAL A 143 0.06 7.05 -8.41
C VAL A 143 -1.25 7.29 -7.67
N GLN A 144 -2.38 7.24 -8.39
CA GLN A 144 -3.71 7.44 -7.79
C GLN A 144 -4.02 6.37 -6.73
N MET A 145 -3.86 5.09 -7.07
CA MET A 145 -4.11 3.99 -6.15
C MET A 145 -3.16 4.01 -4.95
N SER A 146 -1.89 4.36 -5.17
CA SER A 146 -0.91 4.46 -4.08
C SER A 146 -1.22 5.61 -3.14
N THR A 147 -1.76 6.71 -3.64
CA THR A 147 -2.25 7.83 -2.83
C THR A 147 -3.43 7.42 -1.97
N LYS A 148 -4.39 6.66 -2.52
CA LYS A 148 -5.49 6.06 -1.75
C LYS A 148 -4.99 5.16 -0.63
N VAL A 149 -3.98 4.34 -0.90
CA VAL A 149 -3.35 3.48 0.12
C VAL A 149 -2.64 4.30 1.21
N LEU A 150 -2.07 5.46 0.89
CA LEU A 150 -1.39 6.32 1.86
C LEU A 150 -2.37 7.04 2.80
N ILE A 151 -3.59 7.32 2.34
CA ILE A 151 -4.64 7.99 3.13
C ILE A 151 -5.22 7.05 4.21
N GLN A 152 -5.17 5.73 3.99
CA GLN A 152 -5.71 4.69 4.89
C GLN A 152 -4.71 4.30 5.97
#